data_AF-A0A7W6ZK36-F1
#
_entry.id   AF-A0A7W6ZK36-F1
#
_cell.length_a   1.000
_cell.length_b   1.000
_cell.length_c   1.000
_cell.angle_alpha   90.00
_cell.angle_beta   90.00
_cell.angle_gamma   90.00
#
_symmetry.space_group_name_H-M   'P 1'
#
loop_
_entity.id
_entity.type
_entity.pdbx_description
1 polymer ?
#
loop_
_entity_poly.entity_id
_entity_poly.type
_entity_poly.pdbx_seq_one_letter_code
_entity_poly.pdbx_strand_id
1 'polypeptide(L)'
;MVDKPIQAAQNVGPPRYVFIFEVFNSVNVREIIDPLEENYPCGENVRINTASREIYYRIKDARNAARTAERSISPGDVITLAPAWHDVSNLGLQILSSRSKDIEVLAWLAEAQLRLRGFSGLRDVYVATASLLDKHFDTLHSIGDSDFEERFAPFAGLNGVGGEGTLIQAIRLTSLIPDGKFAEFSLWDFQLSQRSNEAERRKELQQAAAEAGVAQMSAHLSVVTECIAAFDRMIEILDTHCGDQAPPSSNTRNALQEAASAIRMLAGIEAPSAISETPASQGLEPLPAADIGQSEAARVRPVGAETIRSREEAFELLAAVARYFRRTEPHSPISMSIETLVRRGRMDFSELLAELLPEQHTRNAVLTAAGIQPVTDKGG
;
A
#
# COMPACT_ATOMS: atom_id res chain seq x y z
N MET A 1 79.85 -33.96 5.57
CA MET A 1 79.62 -35.28 6.20
C MET A 1 78.99 -35.02 7.56
N VAL A 2 77.89 -35.72 7.86
CA VAL A 2 77.12 -35.79 9.13
C VAL A 2 75.95 -34.79 9.32
N ASP A 3 74.76 -35.34 9.06
CA ASP A 3 73.42 -35.25 9.69
C ASP A 3 72.67 -33.92 9.98
N LYS A 4 71.48 -33.77 9.35
CA LYS A 4 70.15 -33.66 10.00
C LYS A 4 68.97 -33.57 8.97
N PRO A 5 67.68 -33.67 9.39
CA PRO A 5 66.66 -34.56 8.80
C PRO A 5 65.67 -33.89 7.82
N ILE A 6 64.93 -34.75 7.11
CA ILE A 6 63.75 -34.42 6.28
C ILE A 6 62.54 -34.14 7.18
N GLN A 7 62.03 -32.91 7.15
CA GLN A 7 60.68 -32.56 7.61
C GLN A 7 59.84 -32.19 6.39
N ALA A 8 58.82 -32.99 6.11
CA ALA A 8 57.76 -32.65 5.17
C ALA A 8 56.83 -31.63 5.83
N ALA A 9 56.87 -30.38 5.36
CA ALA A 9 55.90 -29.37 5.74
C ALA A 9 54.58 -29.62 4.98
N GLN A 10 53.53 -29.96 5.73
CA GLN A 10 52.15 -29.90 5.25
C GLN A 10 51.80 -28.45 4.94
N ASN A 11 51.60 -28.15 3.65
CA ASN A 11 51.11 -26.86 3.20
C ASN A 11 49.57 -26.95 3.14
N VAL A 12 48.92 -26.78 4.29
CA VAL A 12 47.46 -26.59 4.36
C VAL A 12 47.20 -25.10 4.11
N GLY A 13 46.83 -24.76 2.88
CA GLY A 13 46.32 -23.43 2.55
C GLY A 13 45.03 -23.11 3.32
N PRO A 14 44.74 -21.83 3.59
CA PRO A 14 43.57 -21.45 4.38
C PRO A 14 42.27 -21.86 3.67
N PRO A 15 41.20 -22.18 4.42
CA PRO A 15 39.98 -22.73 3.85
C PRO A 15 39.28 -21.71 2.94
N ARG A 16 38.70 -22.22 1.84
CA ARG A 16 37.89 -21.53 0.83
C ARG A 16 36.59 -20.94 1.41
N TYR A 17 36.67 -20.01 2.34
CA TYR A 17 35.50 -19.31 2.89
C TYR A 17 35.42 -17.83 2.50
N VAL A 18 36.46 -17.28 1.86
CA VAL A 18 36.51 -15.85 1.51
C VAL A 18 35.83 -15.53 0.17
N PHE A 19 35.56 -16.53 -0.68
CA PHE A 19 35.00 -16.31 -2.02
C PHE A 19 33.47 -16.21 -2.11
N ILE A 20 32.72 -16.45 -1.02
CA ILE A 20 31.24 -16.41 -1.05
C ILE A 20 30.70 -15.00 -0.76
N PHE A 21 31.50 -14.10 -0.17
CA PHE A 21 31.03 -12.78 0.23
C PHE A 21 31.06 -11.73 -0.90
N GLU A 22 31.79 -11.97 -1.99
CA GLU A 22 31.96 -11.00 -3.09
C GLU A 22 31.03 -11.20 -4.30
N VAL A 23 30.22 -12.27 -4.35
CA VAL A 23 29.36 -12.58 -5.52
C VAL A 23 27.89 -12.12 -5.34
N PHE A 24 27.47 -11.71 -4.14
CA PHE A 24 26.15 -11.09 -3.94
C PHE A 24 26.13 -9.59 -4.23
N ASN A 25 26.96 -9.13 -5.18
CA ASN A 25 26.87 -7.78 -5.70
C ASN A 25 25.75 -7.73 -6.74
N SER A 26 24.65 -7.07 -6.36
CA SER A 26 23.54 -6.59 -7.18
C SER A 26 22.72 -7.62 -7.98
N VAL A 27 21.99 -8.53 -7.33
CA VAL A 27 20.82 -9.14 -7.98
C VAL A 27 19.80 -8.03 -8.22
N ASN A 28 19.47 -7.75 -9.47
CA ASN A 28 18.47 -6.75 -9.81
C ASN A 28 17.08 -7.32 -9.52
N VAL A 29 16.16 -6.53 -8.97
CA VAL A 29 14.76 -6.95 -8.76
C VAL A 29 14.14 -7.50 -10.06
N ARG A 30 14.54 -6.98 -11.22
CA ARG A 30 14.05 -7.46 -12.52
C ARG A 30 14.53 -8.86 -12.90
N GLU A 31 15.62 -9.35 -12.32
CA GLU A 31 16.17 -10.68 -12.60
C GLU A 31 15.44 -11.79 -11.84
N ILE A 32 14.60 -11.44 -10.85
CA ILE A 32 13.83 -12.45 -10.10
C ILE A 32 12.72 -13.09 -10.94
N ILE A 33 12.47 -12.62 -12.17
CA ILE A 33 11.44 -13.18 -13.06
C ILE A 33 11.91 -14.42 -13.80
N ASP A 34 13.23 -14.69 -13.82
CA ASP A 34 13.77 -15.84 -14.52
C ASP A 34 13.39 -17.14 -13.80
N PRO A 35 12.99 -18.19 -14.53
CA PRO A 35 12.63 -19.47 -13.92
C PRO A 35 13.87 -20.05 -13.21
N LEU A 36 13.66 -20.65 -12.03
CA LEU A 36 14.76 -21.23 -11.25
C LEU A 36 15.32 -22.49 -11.93
N GLU A 37 14.43 -23.37 -12.38
CA GLU A 37 14.76 -24.60 -13.09
C GLU A 37 13.70 -24.88 -14.18
N GLU A 38 14.07 -25.60 -15.24
CA GLU A 38 13.19 -25.88 -16.39
C GLU A 38 11.89 -26.57 -15.98
N ASN A 39 11.97 -27.55 -15.08
CA ASN A 39 10.82 -28.33 -14.61
C ASN A 39 10.23 -27.80 -13.29
N TYR A 40 10.89 -26.83 -12.66
CA TYR A 40 10.51 -26.28 -11.36
C TYR A 40 10.72 -24.76 -11.34
N PRO A 41 10.00 -24.00 -12.20
CA PRO A 41 10.27 -22.58 -12.44
C PRO A 41 10.12 -21.72 -11.19
N CYS A 42 9.25 -22.15 -10.25
CA CYS A 42 9.02 -21.47 -8.98
C CYS A 42 9.83 -22.01 -7.80
N GLY A 43 10.67 -23.03 -8.00
CA GLY A 43 11.45 -23.64 -6.91
C GLY A 43 10.57 -24.27 -5.83
N GLU A 44 11.12 -24.50 -4.65
CA GLU A 44 10.41 -25.15 -3.55
C GLU A 44 9.76 -24.16 -2.57
N ASN A 45 8.71 -24.58 -1.86
CA ASN A 45 8.09 -23.74 -0.84
C ASN A 45 9.07 -23.49 0.32
N VAL A 46 9.38 -22.23 0.59
CA VAL A 46 10.35 -21.79 1.62
C VAL A 46 9.98 -22.22 3.03
N ARG A 47 8.70 -22.51 3.30
CA ARG A 47 8.20 -22.94 4.61
C ARG A 47 8.48 -24.43 4.87
N ILE A 48 8.71 -25.20 3.80
CA ILE A 48 8.97 -26.65 3.84
C ILE A 48 10.46 -26.94 3.63
N ASN A 49 11.10 -26.27 2.68
CA ASN A 49 12.50 -26.50 2.33
C ASN A 49 13.44 -26.11 3.48
N THR A 50 14.15 -27.09 4.06
CA THR A 50 14.99 -26.87 5.25
C THR A 50 16.12 -25.88 5.02
N ALA A 51 16.72 -25.86 3.81
CA ALA A 51 17.82 -24.95 3.48
C ALA A 51 17.39 -23.49 3.33
N SER A 52 16.16 -23.25 2.86
CA SER A 52 15.61 -21.91 2.63
C SER A 52 14.84 -21.36 3.83
N ARG A 53 14.38 -22.26 4.71
CA ARG A 53 13.59 -21.93 5.90
C ARG A 53 14.33 -21.04 6.89
N GLU A 54 15.64 -21.22 7.05
CA GLU A 54 16.47 -20.33 7.89
C GLU A 54 16.47 -18.90 7.35
N ILE A 55 16.71 -18.73 6.04
CA ILE A 55 16.71 -17.42 5.38
C ILE A 55 15.33 -16.76 5.50
N TYR A 56 14.26 -17.54 5.29
CA TYR A 56 12.89 -17.07 5.43
C TYR A 56 12.59 -16.49 6.83
N TYR A 57 12.97 -17.20 7.90
CA TYR A 57 12.77 -16.67 9.26
C TYR A 57 13.64 -15.45 9.53
N ARG A 58 14.87 -15.38 9.01
CA ARG A 58 15.72 -14.19 9.12
C ARG A 58 15.08 -12.96 8.45
N ILE A 59 14.43 -13.12 7.30
CA ILE A 59 13.67 -12.02 6.67
C ILE A 59 12.52 -11.59 7.59
N LYS A 60 11.76 -12.54 8.12
CA LYS A 60 10.63 -12.26 9.02
C LYS A 60 11.06 -11.51 10.28
N ASP A 61 12.16 -11.94 10.89
CA ASP A 61 12.74 -11.29 12.08
C ASP A 61 13.25 -9.88 11.76
N ALA A 62 13.97 -9.72 10.64
CA ALA A 62 14.44 -8.42 10.18
C ALA A 62 13.27 -7.45 9.91
N ARG A 63 12.21 -7.92 9.23
CA ARG A 63 11.00 -7.13 8.98
C ARG A 63 10.31 -6.73 10.28
N ASN A 64 10.19 -7.65 11.24
CA ASN A 64 9.59 -7.36 12.53
C ASN A 64 10.41 -6.36 13.36
N ALA A 65 11.74 -6.49 13.34
CA ALA A 65 12.64 -5.54 13.99
C ALA A 65 12.53 -4.15 13.36
N ALA A 66 12.52 -4.07 12.03
CA ALA A 66 12.39 -2.81 11.29
C ALA A 66 11.06 -2.10 11.61
N ARG A 67 9.94 -2.83 11.56
CA ARG A 67 8.61 -2.29 11.85
C ARG A 67 8.44 -1.89 13.30
N THR A 68 9.03 -2.63 14.23
CA THR A 68 9.04 -2.28 15.65
C THR A 68 9.80 -0.97 15.86
N ALA A 69 10.98 -0.83 15.26
CA ALA A 69 11.78 0.39 15.33
C ALA A 69 11.01 1.61 14.79
N GLU A 70 10.33 1.48 13.64
CA GLU A 70 9.51 2.56 13.06
C GLU A 70 8.34 2.97 13.96
N ARG A 71 7.71 2.01 14.65
CA ARG A 71 6.58 2.28 15.57
C ARG A 71 7.00 2.86 16.92
N SER A 72 8.26 2.67 17.31
CA SER A 72 8.80 3.20 18.56
C SER A 72 9.20 4.68 18.48
N ILE A 73 9.09 5.31 17.31
CA ILE A 73 9.41 6.73 17.10
C ILE A 73 8.32 7.60 17.74
N SER A 74 8.71 8.54 18.61
CA SER A 74 7.75 9.41 19.30
C SER A 74 7.17 10.45 18.33
N PRO A 75 5.93 10.93 18.55
CA PRO A 75 5.39 12.04 17.79
C PRO A 75 6.31 13.27 17.85
N GLY A 76 6.79 13.73 16.70
CA GLY A 76 7.70 14.88 16.59
C GLY A 76 9.19 14.53 16.49
N ASP A 77 9.57 13.27 16.72
CA ASP A 77 10.93 12.81 16.47
C ASP A 77 11.18 12.63 14.96
N VAL A 78 12.44 12.77 14.55
CA VAL A 78 12.84 12.55 13.15
C VAL A 78 12.66 11.08 12.81
N ILE A 79 11.81 10.80 11.83
CA ILE A 79 11.63 9.45 11.32
C ILE A 79 12.88 9.07 10.53
N THR A 80 13.49 7.93 10.88
CA THR A 80 14.68 7.42 10.21
C THR A 80 14.42 6.02 9.66
N LEU A 81 15.07 5.72 8.54
CA LEU A 81 15.00 4.41 7.90
C LEU A 81 15.68 3.35 8.78
N ALA A 82 14.93 2.33 9.18
CA ALA A 82 15.47 1.22 9.95
C ALA A 82 16.51 0.42 9.11
N PRO A 83 17.74 0.16 9.61
CA PRO A 83 18.77 -0.55 8.85
C PRO A 83 18.36 -1.95 8.40
N ALA A 84 17.53 -2.63 9.20
CA ALA A 84 17.05 -3.99 8.95
C ALA A 84 16.24 -4.14 7.63
N TRP A 85 15.77 -3.05 7.02
CA TRP A 85 15.18 -3.12 5.67
C TRP A 85 16.18 -3.59 4.60
N HIS A 86 17.48 -3.35 4.78
CA HIS A 86 18.51 -3.92 3.90
C HIS A 86 18.55 -5.44 3.99
N ASP A 87 18.42 -6.01 5.19
CA ASP A 87 18.36 -7.46 5.37
C ASP A 87 17.11 -8.05 4.74
N VAL A 88 15.95 -7.40 4.92
CA VAL A 88 14.70 -7.80 4.25
C VAL A 88 14.86 -7.82 2.73
N SER A 89 15.47 -6.78 2.16
CA SER A 89 15.71 -6.69 0.73
C SER A 89 16.69 -7.76 0.23
N ASN A 90 17.87 -7.87 0.85
CA ASN A 90 18.94 -8.74 0.38
C ASN A 90 18.58 -10.22 0.51
N LEU A 91 18.02 -10.61 1.66
CA LEU A 91 17.61 -11.99 1.90
C LEU A 91 16.35 -12.33 1.07
N GLY A 92 15.44 -11.38 0.87
CA GLY A 92 14.29 -11.55 -0.02
C GLY A 92 14.71 -11.80 -1.47
N LEU A 93 15.62 -10.98 -2.00
CA LEU A 93 16.21 -11.18 -3.33
C LEU A 93 16.96 -12.51 -3.43
N GLN A 94 17.69 -12.91 -2.39
CA GLN A 94 18.37 -14.20 -2.34
C GLN A 94 17.38 -15.37 -2.50
N ILE A 95 16.25 -15.35 -1.78
CA ILE A 95 15.21 -16.37 -1.94
C ILE A 95 14.63 -16.34 -3.36
N LEU A 96 14.20 -15.16 -3.82
CA LEU A 96 13.48 -15.00 -5.07
C LEU A 96 14.32 -15.33 -6.31
N SER A 97 15.64 -15.13 -6.24
CA SER A 97 16.56 -15.42 -7.35
C SER A 97 17.09 -16.84 -7.37
N SER A 98 17.08 -17.57 -6.25
CA SER A 98 17.82 -18.84 -6.17
C SER A 98 17.09 -20.02 -5.52
N ARG A 99 15.94 -19.79 -4.86
CA ARG A 99 15.29 -20.83 -4.05
C ARG A 99 13.80 -20.99 -4.33
N SER A 100 13.07 -19.89 -4.35
CA SER A 100 11.61 -19.92 -4.41
C SER A 100 11.03 -18.64 -4.96
N LYS A 101 10.02 -18.74 -5.82
CA LYS A 101 9.16 -17.62 -6.19
C LYS A 101 7.95 -17.63 -5.25
N ASP A 102 7.94 -16.72 -4.28
CA ASP A 102 6.99 -16.72 -3.16
C ASP A 102 6.31 -15.35 -2.99
N ILE A 103 4.98 -15.37 -2.87
CA ILE A 103 4.11 -14.17 -2.77
C ILE A 103 4.38 -13.39 -1.49
N GLU A 104 4.62 -14.05 -0.36
CA GLU A 104 4.90 -13.35 0.91
C GLU A 104 6.26 -12.66 0.86
N VAL A 105 7.25 -13.33 0.27
CA VAL A 105 8.59 -12.74 0.09
C VAL A 105 8.55 -11.56 -0.89
N LEU A 106 7.76 -11.64 -1.95
CA LEU A 106 7.50 -10.50 -2.86
C LEU A 106 6.85 -9.32 -2.12
N ALA A 107 5.88 -9.59 -1.24
CA ALA A 107 5.23 -8.56 -0.44
C ALA A 107 6.22 -7.86 0.51
N TRP A 108 7.09 -8.62 1.17
CA TRP A 108 8.14 -8.06 2.04
C TRP A 108 9.19 -7.29 1.24
N LEU A 109 9.55 -7.78 0.05
CA LEU A 109 10.46 -7.08 -0.85
C LEU A 109 9.87 -5.74 -1.30
N ALA A 110 8.57 -5.66 -1.58
CA ALA A 110 7.89 -4.41 -1.90
C ALA A 110 8.02 -3.37 -0.78
N GLU A 111 7.80 -3.77 0.48
CA GLU A 111 7.97 -2.90 1.64
C GLU A 111 9.41 -2.38 1.78
N ALA A 112 10.40 -3.26 1.58
CA ALA A 112 11.81 -2.91 1.69
C ALA A 112 12.26 -2.00 0.54
N GLN A 113 11.92 -2.35 -0.70
CA GLN A 113 12.34 -1.60 -1.89
C GLN A 113 11.73 -0.20 -1.93
N LEU A 114 10.49 -0.02 -1.47
CA LEU A 114 9.89 1.31 -1.33
C LEU A 114 10.69 2.18 -0.35
N ARG A 115 11.08 1.63 0.80
CA ARG A 115 11.80 2.38 1.82
C ARG A 115 13.25 2.68 1.45
N LEU A 116 13.91 1.74 0.76
CA LEU A 116 15.32 1.85 0.37
C LEU A 116 15.51 2.68 -0.92
N ARG A 117 14.58 2.59 -1.87
CA ARG A 117 14.74 3.12 -3.24
C ARG A 117 13.54 3.93 -3.73
N GLY A 118 12.60 4.24 -2.85
CA GLY A 118 11.39 5.00 -3.17
C GLY A 118 10.50 4.29 -4.20
N PHE A 119 9.73 5.09 -4.94
CA PHE A 119 8.80 4.60 -5.95
C PHE A 119 9.48 3.79 -7.06
N SER A 120 10.76 4.05 -7.37
CA SER A 120 11.50 3.28 -8.38
C SER A 120 11.69 1.82 -7.98
N GLY A 121 12.01 1.58 -6.70
CA GLY A 121 12.16 0.23 -6.15
C GLY A 121 10.82 -0.49 -6.10
N LEU A 122 9.76 0.18 -5.65
CA LEU A 122 8.42 -0.39 -5.62
C LEU A 122 7.90 -0.77 -7.01
N ARG A 123 8.09 0.12 -8.00
CA ARG A 123 7.77 -0.16 -9.41
C ARG A 123 8.45 -1.43 -9.89
N ASP A 124 9.76 -1.57 -9.66
CA ASP A 124 10.50 -2.74 -10.12
C ASP A 124 9.96 -4.04 -9.50
N VAL A 125 9.55 -4.02 -8.22
CA VAL A 125 8.92 -5.17 -7.55
C VAL A 125 7.55 -5.48 -8.16
N TYR A 126 6.71 -4.48 -8.43
CA TYR A 126 5.40 -4.71 -9.06
C TYR A 126 5.53 -5.24 -10.49
N VAL A 127 6.48 -4.74 -11.28
CA VAL A 127 6.76 -5.27 -12.62
C VAL A 127 7.15 -6.75 -12.53
N ALA A 128 8.06 -7.09 -11.61
CA ALA A 128 8.47 -8.48 -11.43
C ALA A 128 7.31 -9.37 -10.93
N THR A 129 6.52 -8.86 -9.98
CA THR A 129 5.36 -9.58 -9.43
C THR A 129 4.30 -9.84 -10.50
N ALA A 130 3.96 -8.83 -11.30
CA ALA A 130 3.05 -8.99 -12.43
C ALA A 130 3.56 -10.03 -13.42
N SER A 131 4.86 -10.00 -13.79
CA SER A 131 5.42 -11.01 -14.69
C SER A 131 5.41 -12.42 -14.11
N LEU A 132 5.62 -12.58 -12.81
CA LEU A 132 5.58 -13.89 -12.15
C LEU A 132 4.16 -14.42 -12.06
N LEU A 133 3.19 -13.57 -11.71
CA LEU A 133 1.77 -13.96 -11.70
C LEU A 133 1.30 -14.34 -13.10
N ASP A 134 1.64 -13.58 -14.13
CA ASP A 134 1.23 -13.84 -15.51
C ASP A 134 1.77 -15.18 -16.05
N LYS A 135 3.01 -15.53 -15.71
CA LYS A 135 3.68 -16.75 -16.22
C LYS A 135 3.48 -17.98 -15.35
N HIS A 136 3.35 -17.79 -14.05
CA HIS A 136 3.50 -18.85 -13.06
C HIS A 136 2.42 -18.80 -11.97
N PHE A 137 1.24 -18.25 -12.29
CA PHE A 137 0.14 -18.06 -11.34
C PHE A 137 -0.09 -19.26 -10.44
N ASP A 138 -0.24 -20.47 -10.98
CA ASP A 138 -0.59 -21.67 -10.22
C ASP A 138 0.58 -22.24 -9.42
N THR A 139 1.82 -22.01 -9.85
CA THR A 139 3.02 -22.62 -9.25
C THR A 139 3.74 -21.72 -8.24
N LEU A 140 3.34 -20.45 -8.14
CA LEU A 140 3.85 -19.53 -7.12
C LEU A 140 3.51 -19.99 -5.71
N HIS A 141 4.51 -19.97 -4.82
CA HIS A 141 4.32 -20.34 -3.43
C HIS A 141 3.73 -19.17 -2.62
N SER A 142 2.99 -19.50 -1.57
CA SER A 142 2.53 -18.53 -0.58
C SER A 142 2.36 -19.18 0.79
N ILE A 143 1.78 -18.44 1.73
CA ILE A 143 1.48 -18.89 3.09
C ILE A 143 0.44 -20.00 3.16
N GLY A 144 -0.40 -20.13 2.13
CA GLY A 144 -1.38 -21.19 2.00
C GLY A 144 -1.76 -21.46 0.55
N ASP A 145 -2.24 -22.67 0.31
CA ASP A 145 -2.64 -23.20 -1.00
C ASP A 145 -4.13 -23.57 -1.04
N SER A 146 -4.87 -23.32 0.05
CA SER A 146 -6.22 -23.82 0.27
C SER A 146 -7.29 -23.02 -0.48
N ASP A 147 -7.18 -21.68 -0.44
CA ASP A 147 -8.02 -20.74 -1.17
C ASP A 147 -7.23 -19.47 -1.55
N PHE A 148 -7.85 -18.60 -2.36
CA PHE A 148 -7.23 -17.34 -2.79
C PHE A 148 -7.09 -16.32 -1.66
N GLU A 149 -7.94 -16.36 -0.63
CA GLU A 149 -7.88 -15.44 0.49
C GLU A 149 -6.59 -15.66 1.30
N GLU A 150 -6.31 -16.91 1.69
CA GLU A 150 -5.08 -17.29 2.39
C GLU A 150 -3.86 -17.08 1.49
N ARG A 151 -3.94 -17.50 0.23
CA ARG A 151 -2.82 -17.40 -0.72
C ARG A 151 -2.40 -15.96 -0.99
N PHE A 152 -3.32 -15.01 -1.06
CA PHE A 152 -3.03 -13.60 -1.34
C PHE A 152 -3.15 -12.68 -0.12
N ALA A 153 -3.34 -13.24 1.08
CA ALA A 153 -3.30 -12.50 2.34
C ALA A 153 -2.04 -11.62 2.51
N PRO A 154 -0.83 -11.99 2.04
CA PRO A 154 0.31 -11.09 2.08
C PRO A 154 0.09 -9.78 1.32
N PHE A 155 -0.53 -9.81 0.13
CA PHE A 155 -0.87 -8.61 -0.62
C PHE A 155 -2.03 -7.85 0.00
N ALA A 156 -3.05 -8.55 0.51
CA ALA A 156 -4.14 -7.93 1.26
C ALA A 156 -3.61 -7.18 2.50
N GLY A 157 -2.61 -7.73 3.19
CA GLY A 157 -1.95 -7.10 4.33
C GLY A 157 -1.17 -5.82 3.99
N LEU A 158 -0.59 -5.73 2.78
CA LEU A 158 0.03 -4.49 2.29
C LEU A 158 -0.99 -3.37 2.15
N ASN A 159 -2.18 -3.71 1.62
CA ASN A 159 -3.29 -2.78 1.44
C ASN A 159 -4.01 -2.42 2.75
N GLY A 160 -4.08 -3.38 3.66
CA GLY A 160 -4.78 -3.27 4.95
C GLY A 160 -6.12 -4.00 4.93
N VAL A 161 -6.31 -4.87 5.93
CA VAL A 161 -7.55 -5.60 6.20
C VAL A 161 -7.92 -5.32 7.66
N GLY A 162 -9.04 -4.63 7.89
CA GLY A 162 -9.47 -4.25 9.25
C GLY A 162 -8.59 -3.21 9.95
N GLY A 163 -7.61 -2.62 9.25
CA GLY A 163 -6.68 -1.61 9.76
C GLY A 163 -5.82 -1.02 8.64
N GLU A 164 -4.88 -0.13 9.00
CA GLU A 164 -3.98 0.47 8.01
C GLU A 164 -2.99 -0.57 7.46
N GLY A 165 -2.89 -0.63 6.14
CA GLY A 165 -2.00 -1.54 5.44
C GLY A 165 -0.53 -1.21 5.66
N THR A 166 0.30 -2.25 5.66
CA THR A 166 1.72 -2.12 5.98
C THR A 166 2.52 -1.28 4.98
N LEU A 167 2.03 -1.20 3.74
CA LEU A 167 2.64 -0.41 2.68
C LEU A 167 2.12 1.03 2.65
N ILE A 168 0.91 1.29 3.15
CA ILE A 168 0.25 2.60 3.07
C ILE A 168 1.06 3.66 3.81
N GLN A 169 1.46 3.37 5.04
CA GLN A 169 2.31 4.27 5.82
C GLN A 169 3.65 4.55 5.12
N ALA A 170 4.25 3.53 4.50
CA ALA A 170 5.51 3.69 3.79
C ALA A 170 5.38 4.56 2.54
N ILE A 171 4.27 4.44 1.77
CA ILE A 171 3.98 5.33 0.64
C ILE A 171 3.84 6.77 1.15
N ARG A 172 3.12 6.98 2.26
CA ARG A 172 2.93 8.32 2.84
C ARG A 172 4.23 8.98 3.29
N LEU A 173 5.21 8.17 3.71
CA LEU A 173 6.52 8.63 4.15
C LEU A 173 7.58 8.64 3.03
N THR A 174 7.28 8.14 1.83
CA THR A 174 8.23 8.19 0.72
C THR A 174 8.35 9.63 0.21
N SER A 175 9.58 10.07 -0.06
CA SER A 175 9.84 11.44 -0.53
C SER A 175 9.14 11.72 -1.86
N LEU A 176 8.59 12.93 -1.98
CA LEU A 176 8.04 13.45 -3.23
C LEU A 176 9.11 14.17 -4.07
N ILE A 177 10.30 14.38 -3.50
CA ILE A 177 11.42 15.06 -4.16
C ILE A 177 12.39 13.99 -4.70
N PRO A 178 12.87 14.12 -5.95
CA PRO A 178 13.87 13.22 -6.52
C PRO A 178 15.09 13.07 -5.59
N ASP A 179 15.57 11.84 -5.44
CA ASP A 179 16.72 11.49 -4.58
C ASP A 179 16.57 11.87 -3.08
N GLY A 180 15.36 12.28 -2.66
CA GLY A 180 15.04 12.58 -1.27
C GLY A 180 15.05 11.34 -0.37
N LYS A 181 15.40 11.53 0.90
CA LYS A 181 15.46 10.42 1.86
C LYS A 181 14.07 9.98 2.30
N PHE A 182 13.98 8.74 2.77
CA PHE A 182 12.74 8.25 3.38
C PHE A 182 12.32 9.15 4.57
N ALA A 183 11.04 9.49 4.61
CA ALA A 183 10.40 10.43 5.54
C ALA A 183 10.82 11.90 5.41
N GLU A 184 11.51 12.28 4.33
CA GLU A 184 11.86 13.67 4.02
C GLU A 184 11.00 14.18 2.84
N PHE A 185 10.40 15.37 2.96
CA PHE A 185 9.53 15.95 1.92
C PHE A 185 8.47 14.97 1.42
N SER A 186 7.87 14.23 2.34
CA SER A 186 6.99 13.10 2.08
C SER A 186 5.57 13.53 1.69
N LEU A 187 4.74 12.58 1.26
CA LEU A 187 3.30 12.84 1.07
C LEU A 187 2.64 13.34 2.35
N TRP A 188 3.04 12.83 3.50
CA TRP A 188 2.59 13.31 4.80
C TRP A 188 2.94 14.79 5.02
N ASP A 189 4.18 15.19 4.70
CA ASP A 189 4.61 16.59 4.80
C ASP A 189 3.82 17.49 3.87
N PHE A 190 3.58 17.03 2.65
CA PHE A 190 2.75 17.74 1.68
C PHE A 190 1.33 17.93 2.20
N GLN A 191 0.69 16.89 2.71
CA GLN A 191 -0.66 16.95 3.27
C GLN A 191 -0.74 17.89 4.47
N LEU A 192 0.24 17.84 5.36
CA LEU A 192 0.34 18.75 6.49
C LEU A 192 0.51 20.21 6.02
N SER A 193 1.34 20.44 5.00
CA SER A 193 1.60 21.78 4.44
C SER A 193 0.37 22.46 3.82
N GLN A 194 -0.69 21.70 3.50
CA GLN A 194 -1.94 22.25 2.99
C GLN A 194 -2.75 22.99 4.07
N ARG A 195 -2.43 22.80 5.36
CA ARG A 195 -3.09 23.52 6.45
C ARG A 195 -2.71 25.01 6.42
N SER A 196 -3.63 25.88 6.82
CA SER A 196 -3.44 27.34 6.75
C SER A 196 -2.29 27.86 7.62
N ASN A 197 -1.93 27.14 8.67
CA ASN A 197 -0.86 27.49 9.61
C ASN A 197 0.51 26.89 9.26
N GLU A 198 0.64 26.12 8.18
CA GLU A 198 1.88 25.40 7.79
C GLU A 198 2.59 26.07 6.59
N ALA A 199 2.62 27.41 6.57
CA ALA A 199 3.18 28.19 5.46
C ALA A 199 4.69 27.93 5.25
N GLU A 200 5.47 27.81 6.32
CA GLU A 200 6.92 27.52 6.22
C GLU A 200 7.17 26.13 5.63
N ARG A 201 6.49 25.09 6.11
CA ARG A 201 6.60 23.73 5.54
C ARG A 201 6.25 23.70 4.06
N ARG A 202 5.21 24.45 3.65
CA ARG A 202 4.81 24.57 2.24
C ARG A 202 5.90 25.24 1.41
N LYS A 203 6.52 26.29 1.94
CA LYS A 203 7.62 27.00 1.29
C LYS A 203 8.87 26.12 1.16
N GLU A 204 9.23 25.36 2.18
CA GLU A 204 10.35 24.40 2.16
C GLU A 204 10.15 23.32 1.09
N LEU A 205 8.95 22.73 1.00
CA LEU A 205 8.59 21.76 -0.04
C LEU A 205 8.68 22.37 -1.45
N GLN A 206 8.13 23.57 -1.64
CA GLN A 206 8.19 24.27 -2.93
C GLN A 206 9.62 24.63 -3.32
N GLN A 207 10.44 25.03 -2.36
CA GLN A 207 11.85 25.32 -2.58
C GLN A 207 12.62 24.06 -2.98
N ALA A 208 12.45 22.95 -2.27
CA ALA A 208 13.08 21.67 -2.61
C ALA A 208 12.69 21.19 -4.02
N ALA A 209 11.41 21.31 -4.39
CA ALA A 209 10.94 21.00 -5.73
C ALA A 209 11.53 21.92 -6.80
N ALA A 210 11.66 23.22 -6.51
CA ALA A 210 12.28 24.19 -7.41
C ALA A 210 13.78 23.93 -7.60
N GLU A 211 14.49 23.54 -6.54
CA GLU A 211 15.91 23.18 -6.57
C GLU A 211 16.17 21.90 -7.37
N ALA A 212 15.30 20.89 -7.26
CA ALA A 212 15.34 19.70 -8.12
C ALA A 212 15.05 20.03 -9.60
N GLY A 213 14.16 21.00 -9.82
CA GLY A 213 13.80 21.50 -11.15
C GLY A 213 12.77 20.64 -11.88
N VAL A 214 12.05 21.26 -12.81
CA VAL A 214 10.89 20.67 -13.52
C VAL A 214 11.23 19.36 -14.22
N ALA A 215 12.43 19.25 -14.82
CA ALA A 215 12.84 18.04 -15.55
C ALA A 215 12.98 16.83 -14.61
N GLN A 216 13.64 16.98 -13.46
CA GLN A 216 13.80 15.88 -12.50
C GLN A 216 12.48 15.53 -11.82
N MET A 217 11.69 16.55 -11.46
CA MET A 217 10.34 16.33 -10.91
C MET A 217 9.42 15.59 -11.91
N SER A 218 9.49 15.93 -13.20
CA SER A 218 8.74 15.23 -14.25
C SER A 218 9.19 13.78 -14.43
N ALA A 219 10.50 13.53 -14.41
CA ALA A 219 11.04 12.18 -14.45
C ALA A 219 10.60 11.36 -13.23
N HIS A 220 10.60 11.97 -12.04
CA HIS A 220 10.12 11.34 -10.82
C HIS A 220 8.62 11.03 -10.88
N LEU A 221 7.81 11.96 -11.39
CA LEU A 221 6.38 11.72 -11.65
C LEU A 221 6.16 10.55 -12.64
N SER A 222 6.99 10.44 -13.69
CA SER A 222 6.96 9.30 -14.61
C SER A 222 7.18 7.99 -13.88
N VAL A 223 8.17 7.93 -12.98
CA VAL A 223 8.44 6.74 -12.16
C VAL A 223 7.25 6.35 -11.30
N VAL A 224 6.57 7.31 -10.65
CA VAL A 224 5.36 7.02 -9.86
C VAL A 224 4.21 6.55 -10.75
N THR A 225 4.06 7.15 -11.94
CA THR A 225 3.02 6.76 -12.91
C THR A 225 3.25 5.35 -13.45
N GLU A 226 4.50 4.99 -13.75
CA GLU A 226 4.91 3.63 -14.11
C GLU A 226 4.69 2.65 -12.95
N CYS A 227 4.93 3.06 -11.71
CA CYS A 227 4.64 2.27 -10.52
C CYS A 227 3.15 1.94 -10.41
N ILE A 228 2.29 2.93 -10.64
CA ILE A 228 0.83 2.76 -10.67
C ILE A 228 0.43 1.81 -11.80
N ALA A 229 0.95 1.99 -13.02
CA ALA A 229 0.64 1.11 -14.14
C ALA A 229 1.07 -0.35 -13.89
N ALA A 230 2.22 -0.57 -13.26
CA ALA A 230 2.69 -1.91 -12.88
C ALA A 230 1.81 -2.54 -11.79
N PHE A 231 1.39 -1.75 -10.80
CA PHE A 231 0.43 -2.19 -9.78
C PHE A 231 -0.92 -2.55 -10.42
N ASP A 232 -1.41 -1.73 -11.34
CA ASP A 232 -2.68 -1.95 -12.04
C ASP A 232 -2.65 -3.25 -12.85
N ARG A 233 -1.56 -3.49 -13.58
CA ARG A 233 -1.38 -4.75 -14.31
C ARG A 233 -1.38 -5.96 -13.37
N MET A 234 -0.76 -5.85 -12.20
CA MET A 234 -0.78 -6.91 -11.18
C MET A 234 -2.21 -7.16 -10.68
N ILE A 235 -2.99 -6.11 -10.41
CA ILE A 235 -4.39 -6.24 -9.96
C ILE A 235 -5.26 -6.85 -11.05
N GLU A 236 -5.12 -6.45 -12.32
CA GLU A 236 -5.86 -7.04 -13.44
C GLU A 236 -5.65 -8.56 -13.55
N ILE A 237 -4.43 -9.04 -13.33
CA ILE A 237 -4.13 -10.48 -13.33
C ILE A 237 -4.85 -11.16 -12.15
N LEU A 238 -4.76 -10.58 -10.96
CA LEU A 238 -5.42 -11.12 -9.77
C LEU A 238 -6.94 -11.14 -9.92
N ASP A 239 -7.56 -10.08 -10.45
CA ASP A 239 -8.99 -10.01 -10.71
C ASP A 239 -9.42 -11.06 -11.75
N THR A 240 -8.62 -11.27 -12.79
CA THR A 240 -8.89 -12.27 -13.83
C THR A 240 -8.87 -13.70 -13.28
N HIS A 241 -7.91 -14.02 -12.42
CA HIS A 241 -7.76 -15.37 -11.87
C HIS A 241 -8.63 -15.63 -10.64
N CYS A 242 -8.79 -14.64 -9.76
CA CYS A 242 -9.46 -14.79 -8.47
C CYS A 242 -10.91 -14.32 -8.47
N GLY A 243 -11.33 -13.49 -9.43
CA GLY A 243 -12.67 -12.89 -9.46
C GLY A 243 -13.01 -12.16 -8.16
N ASP A 244 -14.17 -12.48 -7.57
CA ASP A 244 -14.63 -11.93 -6.29
C ASP A 244 -13.75 -12.32 -5.08
N GLN A 245 -12.72 -13.15 -5.27
CA GLN A 245 -11.77 -13.52 -4.22
C GLN A 245 -10.41 -12.80 -4.37
N ALA A 246 -10.31 -11.82 -5.29
CA ALA A 246 -9.11 -11.01 -5.44
C ALA A 246 -8.83 -10.19 -4.16
N PRO A 247 -7.55 -10.04 -3.76
CA PRO A 247 -7.21 -9.27 -2.58
C PRO A 247 -7.53 -7.77 -2.77
N PRO A 248 -7.93 -7.05 -1.70
CA PRO A 248 -8.23 -5.64 -1.79
C PRO A 248 -6.98 -4.81 -2.17
N SER A 249 -7.16 -3.82 -3.04
CA SER A 249 -6.06 -3.04 -3.64
C SER A 249 -6.26 -1.51 -3.60
N SER A 250 -7.44 -1.05 -3.18
CA SER A 250 -7.86 0.36 -3.30
C SER A 250 -7.03 1.32 -2.46
N ASN A 251 -6.65 0.97 -1.24
CA ASN A 251 -5.86 1.86 -0.38
C ASN A 251 -4.48 2.13 -0.97
N THR A 252 -3.86 1.08 -1.51
CA THR A 252 -2.53 1.17 -2.15
C THR A 252 -2.61 2.04 -3.40
N ARG A 253 -3.61 1.79 -4.27
CA ARG A 253 -3.88 2.60 -5.47
C ARG A 253 -4.07 4.06 -5.12
N ASN A 254 -4.93 4.36 -4.14
CA ASN A 254 -5.24 5.73 -3.73
C ASN A 254 -4.00 6.44 -3.17
N ALA A 255 -3.21 5.78 -2.32
CA ALA A 255 -1.99 6.37 -1.78
C ALA A 255 -0.94 6.70 -2.86
N LEU A 256 -0.78 5.83 -3.87
CA LEU A 256 0.11 6.11 -5.01
C LEU A 256 -0.42 7.26 -5.88
N GLN A 257 -1.73 7.34 -6.11
CA GLN A 257 -2.36 8.43 -6.85
C GLN A 257 -2.26 9.78 -6.11
N GLU A 258 -2.41 9.77 -4.78
CA GLU A 258 -2.17 10.94 -3.92
C GLU A 258 -0.72 11.43 -4.07
N ALA A 259 0.25 10.52 -4.02
CA ALA A 259 1.67 10.87 -4.21
C ALA A 259 1.94 11.45 -5.61
N ALA A 260 1.44 10.82 -6.67
CA ALA A 260 1.58 11.34 -8.04
C ALA A 260 0.94 12.73 -8.21
N SER A 261 -0.21 12.95 -7.58
CA SER A 261 -0.90 14.25 -7.61
C SER A 261 -0.13 15.34 -6.87
N ALA A 262 0.45 15.00 -5.71
CA ALA A 262 1.30 15.90 -4.94
C ALA A 262 2.57 16.28 -5.71
N ILE A 263 3.26 15.31 -6.31
CA ILE A 263 4.45 15.56 -7.15
C ILE A 263 4.09 16.47 -8.33
N ARG A 264 2.97 16.21 -9.00
CA ARG A 264 2.48 17.03 -10.11
C ARG A 264 2.25 18.50 -9.68
N MET A 265 1.63 18.70 -8.52
CA MET A 265 1.41 20.03 -7.96
C MET A 265 2.73 20.73 -7.62
N LEU A 266 3.66 20.04 -6.95
CA LEU A 266 4.98 20.58 -6.60
C LEU A 266 5.82 20.94 -7.84
N ALA A 267 5.69 20.15 -8.91
CA ALA A 267 6.38 20.38 -10.17
C ALA A 267 5.79 21.53 -11.00
N GLY A 268 4.61 22.05 -10.65
CA GLY A 268 3.89 23.05 -11.44
C GLY A 268 3.43 22.50 -12.81
N ILE A 269 3.24 21.18 -12.93
CA ILE A 269 2.81 20.53 -14.16
C ILE A 269 1.28 20.58 -14.20
N GLU A 270 0.70 21.27 -15.18
CA GLU A 270 -0.74 21.21 -15.42
C GLU A 270 -1.13 19.75 -15.70
N ALA A 271 -2.16 19.25 -15.00
CA ALA A 271 -2.72 17.96 -15.36
C ALA A 271 -3.18 18.02 -16.83
N PRO A 272 -3.01 16.94 -17.61
CA PRO A 272 -3.80 16.79 -18.82
C PRO A 272 -5.24 16.97 -18.38
N SER A 273 -5.89 18.04 -18.83
CA SER A 273 -7.32 18.21 -18.63
C SER A 273 -7.94 16.98 -19.27
N ALA A 274 -8.39 16.03 -18.45
CA ALA A 274 -9.31 15.02 -18.88
C ALA A 274 -10.58 15.80 -19.22
N ILE A 275 -10.64 16.27 -20.47
CA ILE A 275 -11.88 16.69 -21.08
C ILE A 275 -12.72 15.41 -20.99
N SER A 276 -13.62 15.37 -20.00
CA SER A 276 -14.77 14.51 -20.07
C SER A 276 -15.47 14.89 -21.35
N GLU A 277 -15.18 14.17 -22.42
CA GLU A 277 -16.08 14.04 -23.56
C GLU A 277 -17.36 13.40 -23.02
N THR A 278 -18.15 14.24 -22.37
CA THR A 278 -19.58 14.08 -22.30
C THR A 278 -20.01 14.02 -23.76
N PRO A 279 -20.56 12.92 -24.27
CA PRO A 279 -21.03 12.91 -25.63
C PRO A 279 -22.06 14.02 -25.74
N ALA A 280 -21.73 15.02 -26.56
CA ALA A 280 -22.64 16.09 -26.91
C ALA A 280 -23.90 15.43 -27.48
N SER A 281 -24.99 15.47 -26.71
CA SER A 281 -26.32 15.17 -27.21
C SER A 281 -26.57 16.06 -28.42
N GLN A 282 -26.47 15.46 -29.60
CA GLN A 282 -26.90 16.08 -30.85
C GLN A 282 -28.38 16.40 -30.70
N GLY A 283 -28.70 17.70 -30.77
CA GLY A 283 -30.06 18.18 -30.83
C GLY A 283 -30.76 17.59 -32.05
N LEU A 284 -31.81 16.82 -31.78
CA LEU A 284 -32.83 16.49 -32.77
C LEU A 284 -33.94 17.54 -32.65
N GLU A 285 -34.18 18.25 -33.75
CA GLU A 285 -35.34 19.11 -33.91
C GLU A 285 -36.67 18.34 -33.77
N PRO A 286 -37.77 19.01 -33.38
CA PRO A 286 -39.03 18.37 -33.08
C PRO A 286 -39.88 18.16 -34.34
N LEU A 287 -40.38 16.93 -34.54
CA LEU A 287 -41.53 16.63 -35.41
C LEU A 287 -42.81 16.48 -34.57
N PRO A 288 -43.99 16.87 -35.11
CA PRO A 288 -45.20 17.03 -34.32
C PRO A 288 -45.93 15.72 -34.00
N ALA A 289 -46.70 15.82 -32.92
CA ALA A 289 -47.50 14.85 -32.19
C ALA A 289 -48.25 13.77 -33.00
N ALA A 290 -48.22 12.56 -32.44
CA ALA A 290 -49.37 11.66 -32.40
C ALA A 290 -49.51 11.08 -30.98
N ASP A 291 -50.68 11.31 -30.41
CA ASP A 291 -51.18 10.95 -29.10
C ASP A 291 -51.45 9.44 -28.99
N ILE A 292 -50.88 8.74 -28.00
CA ILE A 292 -51.56 7.68 -27.22
C ILE A 292 -50.85 7.42 -25.87
N GLY A 293 -51.59 7.52 -24.76
CA GLY A 293 -51.49 6.57 -23.64
C GLY A 293 -50.62 6.95 -22.43
N GLN A 294 -51.30 7.29 -21.33
CA GLN A 294 -50.77 7.59 -20.00
C GLN A 294 -49.94 6.44 -19.37
N SER A 295 -48.80 6.80 -18.76
CA SER A 295 -48.32 6.16 -17.54
C SER A 295 -47.40 7.13 -16.79
N GLU A 296 -47.81 7.55 -15.60
CA GLU A 296 -47.03 8.39 -14.68
C GLU A 296 -45.81 7.62 -14.16
N ALA A 297 -44.67 7.78 -14.84
CA ALA A 297 -43.37 7.48 -14.26
C ALA A 297 -42.81 8.76 -13.62
N ALA A 298 -42.74 8.76 -12.29
CA ALA A 298 -42.14 9.83 -11.50
C ALA A 298 -40.75 10.21 -12.03
N ARG A 299 -40.60 11.45 -12.48
CA ARG A 299 -39.30 12.02 -12.85
C ARG A 299 -38.43 12.06 -11.59
N VAL A 300 -37.46 11.15 -11.49
CA VAL A 300 -36.40 11.20 -10.48
C VAL A 300 -35.61 12.48 -10.72
N ARG A 301 -35.76 13.45 -9.83
CA ARG A 301 -34.94 14.66 -9.81
C ARG A 301 -33.51 14.27 -9.38
N PRO A 302 -32.46 14.85 -9.97
CA PRO A 302 -31.10 14.67 -9.46
C PRO A 302 -31.02 15.30 -8.07
N VAL A 303 -30.74 14.48 -7.05
CA VAL A 303 -30.51 14.95 -5.68
C VAL A 303 -29.10 15.51 -5.63
N GLY A 304 -28.98 16.84 -5.66
CA GLY A 304 -27.74 17.53 -5.30
C GLY A 304 -27.62 17.65 -3.77
N ALA A 305 -26.41 17.94 -3.26
CA ALA A 305 -26.22 18.15 -1.82
C ALA A 305 -27.11 19.28 -1.26
N GLU A 306 -27.50 20.26 -2.09
CA GLU A 306 -28.39 21.37 -1.71
C GLU A 306 -29.88 20.99 -1.58
N THR A 307 -30.25 19.75 -1.94
CA THR A 307 -31.63 19.25 -1.81
C THR A 307 -31.89 18.44 -0.54
N ILE A 308 -30.89 18.20 0.31
CA ILE A 308 -31.04 17.43 1.55
C ILE A 308 -31.72 18.30 2.62
N ARG A 309 -32.96 17.97 3.01
CA ARG A 309 -33.81 18.79 3.90
C ARG A 309 -33.79 18.36 5.35
N SER A 310 -33.23 17.20 5.66
CA SER A 310 -33.16 16.68 7.03
C SER A 310 -31.96 15.76 7.25
N ARG A 311 -31.59 15.59 8.53
CA ARG A 311 -30.57 14.62 8.97
C ARG A 311 -30.91 13.20 8.55
N GLU A 312 -32.18 12.82 8.64
CA GLU A 312 -32.62 11.47 8.28
C GLU A 312 -32.53 11.23 6.77
N GLU A 313 -32.88 12.23 5.96
CA GLU A 313 -32.71 12.18 4.51
C GLU A 313 -31.23 12.06 4.10
N ALA A 314 -30.32 12.73 4.83
CA ALA A 314 -28.88 12.57 4.63
C ALA A 314 -28.42 11.13 4.92
N PHE A 315 -28.90 10.51 6.00
CA PHE A 315 -28.56 9.13 6.34
C PHE A 315 -29.16 8.11 5.38
N GLU A 316 -30.37 8.33 4.87
CA GLU A 316 -30.97 7.50 3.82
C GLU A 316 -30.16 7.55 2.52
N LEU A 317 -29.69 8.74 2.13
CA LEU A 317 -28.81 8.89 0.96
C LEU A 317 -27.49 8.15 1.17
N LEU A 318 -26.85 8.32 2.33
CA LEU A 318 -25.63 7.59 2.67
C LEU A 318 -25.86 6.07 2.68
N ALA A 319 -26.98 5.60 3.20
CA ALA A 319 -27.35 4.18 3.16
C ALA A 319 -27.59 3.66 1.72
N ALA A 320 -28.14 4.49 0.83
CA ALA A 320 -28.27 4.18 -0.59
C ALA A 320 -26.89 4.07 -1.27
N VAL A 321 -25.97 4.99 -0.95
CA VAL A 321 -24.58 4.95 -1.42
C VAL A 321 -23.85 3.70 -0.90
N ALA A 322 -24.02 3.35 0.38
CA ALA A 322 -23.45 2.13 0.95
C ALA A 322 -23.94 0.86 0.23
N ARG A 323 -25.25 0.78 -0.07
CA ARG A 323 -25.83 -0.33 -0.85
C ARG A 323 -25.29 -0.38 -2.29
N TYR A 324 -25.01 0.77 -2.89
CA TYR A 324 -24.35 0.83 -4.19
C TYR A 324 -22.93 0.25 -4.11
N PHE A 325 -22.11 0.68 -3.15
CA PHE A 325 -20.75 0.16 -2.96
C PHE A 325 -20.76 -1.33 -2.60
N ARG A 326 -21.71 -1.80 -1.78
CA ARG A 326 -21.83 -3.24 -1.49
C ARG A 326 -22.10 -4.10 -2.74
N ARG A 327 -22.77 -3.54 -3.75
CA ARG A 327 -23.05 -4.22 -5.02
C ARG A 327 -21.93 -4.10 -6.05
N THR A 328 -21.18 -3.01 -6.03
CA THR A 328 -20.19 -2.66 -7.08
C THR A 328 -18.75 -2.91 -6.63
N GLU A 329 -18.50 -2.80 -5.33
CA GLU A 329 -17.22 -3.06 -4.67
C GLU A 329 -17.45 -3.80 -3.33
N PRO A 330 -17.87 -5.08 -3.34
CA PRO A 330 -18.28 -5.81 -2.12
C PRO A 330 -17.20 -5.86 -1.03
N HIS A 331 -15.94 -5.84 -1.44
CA HIS A 331 -14.75 -5.90 -0.57
C HIS A 331 -14.19 -4.52 -0.22
N SER A 332 -14.81 -3.44 -0.71
CA SER A 332 -14.42 -2.07 -0.37
C SER A 332 -14.84 -1.77 1.07
N PRO A 333 -13.91 -1.29 1.93
CA PRO A 333 -14.26 -0.88 3.28
C PRO A 333 -15.20 0.33 3.28
N ILE A 334 -15.39 1.00 2.14
CA ILE A 334 -16.26 2.16 1.99
C ILE A 334 -17.71 1.83 2.36
N SER A 335 -18.25 0.70 1.90
CA SER A 335 -19.62 0.30 2.24
C SER A 335 -19.81 0.13 3.74
N MET A 336 -18.92 -0.64 4.38
CA MET A 336 -18.89 -0.87 5.83
C MET A 336 -18.63 0.42 6.62
N SER A 337 -17.79 1.31 6.11
CA SER A 337 -17.46 2.59 6.74
C SER A 337 -18.65 3.54 6.72
N ILE A 338 -19.35 3.64 5.58
CA ILE A 338 -20.57 4.45 5.46
C ILE A 338 -21.67 3.88 6.36
N GLU A 339 -21.86 2.56 6.40
CA GLU A 339 -22.83 1.94 7.30
C GLU A 339 -22.50 2.17 8.77
N THR A 340 -21.23 2.03 9.14
CA THR A 340 -20.74 2.33 10.50
C THR A 340 -20.95 3.80 10.85
N LEU A 341 -20.66 4.72 9.92
CA LEU A 341 -20.86 6.15 10.10
C LEU A 341 -22.33 6.50 10.26
N VAL A 342 -23.21 5.93 9.45
CA VAL A 342 -24.66 6.12 9.55
C VAL A 342 -25.19 5.56 10.88
N ARG A 343 -24.72 4.38 11.30
CA ARG A 343 -25.09 3.76 12.59
C ARG A 343 -24.65 4.64 13.77
N ARG A 344 -23.37 5.02 13.81
CA ARG A 344 -22.79 5.91 14.84
C ARG A 344 -23.44 7.29 14.82
N GLY A 345 -23.79 7.78 13.64
CA GLY A 345 -24.49 9.03 13.44
C GLY A 345 -25.92 9.02 13.98
N ARG A 346 -26.51 7.86 14.28
CA ARG A 346 -27.83 7.75 14.93
C ARG A 346 -27.76 7.49 16.44
N MET A 347 -26.58 7.17 16.97
CA MET A 347 -26.37 6.97 18.41
C MET A 347 -26.45 8.28 19.17
N ASP A 348 -26.81 8.19 20.45
CA ASP A 348 -26.59 9.31 21.35
C ASP A 348 -25.09 9.44 21.70
N PHE A 349 -24.72 10.59 22.27
CA PHE A 349 -23.32 10.87 22.59
C PHE A 349 -22.71 9.88 23.60
N SER A 350 -23.51 9.39 24.55
CA SER A 350 -23.05 8.45 25.58
C SER A 350 -22.77 7.07 24.98
N GLU A 351 -23.67 6.59 24.10
CA GLU A 351 -23.51 5.35 23.36
C GLU A 351 -22.32 5.40 22.40
N LEU A 352 -22.16 6.50 21.67
CA LEU A 352 -21.03 6.69 20.76
C LEU A 352 -19.70 6.69 21.53
N LEU A 353 -19.65 7.41 22.65
CA LEU A 353 -18.46 7.46 23.49
C LEU A 353 -18.16 6.10 24.12
N ALA A 354 -19.18 5.34 24.49
CA ALA A 354 -19.05 3.97 24.99
C ALA A 354 -18.42 3.02 23.96
N GLU A 355 -18.78 3.18 22.69
CA GLU A 355 -18.23 2.39 21.59
C GLU A 355 -16.80 2.79 21.21
N LEU A 356 -16.50 4.10 21.16
CA LEU A 356 -15.17 4.59 20.76
C LEU A 356 -14.09 4.36 21.82
N LEU A 357 -14.48 4.35 23.09
CA LEU A 357 -13.59 4.17 24.24
C LEU A 357 -14.16 3.06 25.13
N PRO A 358 -13.76 1.80 24.94
CA PRO A 358 -14.29 0.69 25.72
C PRO A 358 -13.93 0.80 27.21
N GLU A 359 -12.77 1.37 27.53
CA GLU A 359 -12.28 1.48 28.90
C GLU A 359 -13.00 2.59 29.68
N GLN A 360 -13.71 2.20 30.75
CA GLN A 360 -14.47 3.11 31.60
C GLN A 360 -13.63 4.26 32.18
N HIS A 361 -12.36 4.01 32.52
CA HIS A 361 -11.49 5.04 33.06
C HIS A 361 -11.15 6.12 32.03
N THR A 362 -10.85 5.73 30.80
CA THR A 362 -10.56 6.64 29.67
C THR A 362 -11.80 7.46 29.30
N ARG A 363 -12.99 6.84 29.28
CA ARG A 363 -14.26 7.54 29.09
C ARG A 363 -14.51 8.62 30.14
N ASN A 364 -14.34 8.25 31.41
CA ASN A 364 -14.57 9.17 32.53
C ASN A 364 -13.58 10.34 32.50
N ALA A 365 -12.33 10.10 32.11
CA ALA A 365 -11.34 11.16 31.93
C ALA A 365 -11.76 12.16 30.84
N VAL A 366 -12.25 11.67 29.69
CA VAL A 366 -12.75 12.52 28.59
C VAL A 366 -14.01 13.31 29.00
N LEU A 367 -14.97 12.67 29.65
CA LEU A 367 -16.19 13.34 30.16
C LEU A 367 -15.85 14.43 31.18
N THR A 368 -14.92 14.15 32.09
CA THR A 368 -14.47 15.10 33.12
C THR A 368 -13.74 16.27 32.48
N ALA A 369 -12.86 16.03 31.50
CA ALA A 369 -12.18 17.09 30.75
C ALA A 369 -13.16 17.97 29.95
N ALA A 370 -14.27 17.39 29.48
CA ALA A 370 -15.35 18.10 28.79
C ALA A 370 -16.37 18.77 29.74
N GLY A 371 -16.17 18.69 31.07
CA GLY A 371 -17.06 19.31 32.07
C GLY A 371 -18.39 18.57 32.27
N ILE A 372 -18.53 17.34 31.79
CA ILE A 372 -19.72 16.50 31.92
C ILE A 372 -19.51 15.56 33.12
N GLN A 373 -20.43 15.57 34.08
CA GLN A 373 -20.36 14.62 35.20
C GLN A 373 -20.64 13.20 34.69
N PRO A 374 -19.71 12.24 34.89
CA PRO A 374 -19.97 10.86 34.51
C PRO A 374 -21.14 10.33 35.33
N VAL A 375 -22.10 9.68 34.67
CA VAL A 375 -23.25 9.06 35.34
C VAL A 375 -22.69 7.95 36.23
N THR A 376 -22.66 8.20 37.54
CA THR A 376 -22.37 7.16 38.52
C THR A 376 -23.59 6.26 38.57
N ASP A 377 -23.46 5.04 38.08
CA ASP A 377 -24.53 4.05 38.17
C ASP A 377 -24.85 3.82 39.66
N LYS A 378 -26.01 4.31 40.10
CA LYS A 378 -26.51 4.11 41.46
C LYS A 378 -27.39 2.88 41.47
N GLY A 379 -26.78 1.74 41.74
CA GLY A 379 -27.38 0.64 42.49
C GLY A 379 -27.91 -0.54 41.68
N GLY A 380 -27.46 -1.73 42.07
CA GLY A 380 -27.97 -3.03 41.65
C GLY A 380 -26.97 -4.14 41.91
#